data_AF-A0A430CGI9-F1
#
_entry.id   AF-A0A430CGI9-F1
#
_cell.length_a   1.000
_cell.length_b   1.000
_cell.length_c   1.000
_cell.angle_alpha   90.00
_cell.angle_beta   90.00
_cell.angle_gamma   90.00
#
_symmetry.space_group_name_H-M   'P 1'
#
loop_
_entity.id
_entity.type
_entity.pdbx_description
1 polymer ?
#
loop_
_entity_poly.entity_id
_entity_poly.type
_entity_poly.pdbx_seq_one_letter_code
_entity_poly.pdbx_strand_id
1 'polypeptide(L)' 'MTNQRRPLGPLDSLEQTLGCRHSNPNICRNNATPNKCAFVRDDGLCLIPPQSWKRIFQELGGRLD' A
#
# COMPACT_ATOMS: atom_id res chain seq x y z
N MET A 1 9.13 -1.86 -10.92
CA MET A 1 9.34 -1.07 -9.68
C MET A 1 8.02 -0.44 -9.30
N THR A 2 7.56 -0.60 -8.06
CA THR A 2 6.33 0.00 -7.54
C THR A 2 6.57 1.48 -7.25
N ASN A 3 5.71 2.38 -7.77
CA ASN A 3 5.78 3.80 -7.42
C ASN A 3 5.02 4.03 -6.11
N GLN A 4 5.76 4.07 -5.00
CA GLN A 4 5.21 4.29 -3.65
C GLN A 4 4.47 5.64 -3.52
N ARG A 5 4.93 6.68 -4.22
CA ARG A 5 4.43 8.07 -4.15
C ARG A 5 3.47 8.43 -5.28
N ARG A 6 2.91 7.44 -5.99
CA ARG A 6 1.86 7.71 -6.99
C ARG A 6 0.64 8.39 -6.33
N PRO A 7 -0.18 9.16 -7.06
CA PRO A 7 -1.37 9.82 -6.50
C PRO A 7 -2.25 8.86 -5.68
N LEU A 8 -2.95 9.41 -4.67
CA LEU A 8 -3.93 8.64 -3.91
C LEU A 8 -5.11 8.27 -4.80
N GLY A 9 -5.51 7.00 -4.74
CA GLY A 9 -6.75 6.50 -5.33
C GLY A 9 -7.87 6.46 -4.28
N PRO A 10 -9.13 6.22 -4.72
CA PRO A 10 -10.29 6.18 -3.84
C PRO A 10 -10.28 5.03 -2.82
N LEU A 11 -9.41 4.02 -3.01
CA LEU A 11 -9.28 2.87 -2.11
C LEU A 11 -8.05 2.95 -1.19
N ASP A 12 -7.23 4.00 -1.30
CA ASP A 12 -6.10 4.21 -0.40
C ASP A 12 -6.59 4.82 0.93
N SER A 13 -6.25 4.19 2.05
CA SER A 13 -6.44 4.71 3.41
C SER A 13 -5.13 4.57 4.21
N LEU A 14 -5.15 4.84 5.51
CA LEU A 14 -4.02 4.54 6.39
C LEU A 14 -3.74 3.03 6.52
N GLU A 15 -4.78 2.19 6.54
CA GLU A 15 -4.64 0.75 6.73
C GLU A 15 -4.47 -0.03 5.42
N GLN A 16 -4.84 0.55 4.29
CA GLN A 16 -4.79 -0.17 3.01
C GLN A 16 -4.37 0.70 1.83
N THR A 17 -3.89 0.02 0.79
CA THR A 17 -3.51 0.67 -0.47
C THR A 17 -4.01 -0.12 -1.66
N LEU A 18 -4.40 0.57 -2.73
CA LEU A 18 -4.59 -0.11 -4.01
C LEU A 18 -3.21 -0.51 -4.54
N GLY A 19 -3.04 -1.77 -4.95
CA GLY A 19 -1.74 -2.30 -5.36
C GLY A 19 -0.71 -2.33 -4.22
N CYS A 20 0.54 -2.59 -4.57
CA CYS A 20 1.65 -2.55 -3.60
C CYS A 20 2.32 -1.17 -3.60
N ARG A 21 2.46 -0.56 -2.40
CA ARG A 21 3.21 0.69 -2.17
C ARG A 21 4.52 0.51 -1.42
N HIS A 22 5.02 -0.72 -1.24
CA HIS A 22 6.39 -0.94 -0.76
C HIS A 22 7.39 -0.43 -1.80
N SER A 23 8.50 0.18 -1.37
CA SER A 23 9.57 0.63 -2.29
C SER A 23 10.26 -0.53 -2.99
N ASN A 24 10.42 -1.65 -2.27
CA ASN A 24 10.89 -2.92 -2.81
C ASN A 24 10.02 -4.07 -2.31
N PRO A 25 9.04 -4.55 -3.10
CA PRO A 25 8.19 -5.66 -2.69
C PRO A 25 8.93 -6.99 -2.54
N ASN A 26 10.08 -7.18 -3.20
CA ASN A 26 10.81 -8.46 -3.19
C ASN A 26 11.39 -8.80 -1.81
N ILE A 27 11.63 -7.81 -0.96
CA ILE A 27 12.13 -7.98 0.42
C ILE A 27 11.02 -7.90 1.47
N CYS A 28 9.77 -7.67 1.07
CA CYS A 28 8.65 -7.58 2.00
C CYS A 28 8.31 -8.97 2.54
N ARG A 29 8.40 -9.15 3.87
CA ARG A 29 8.04 -10.41 4.54
C ARG A 29 6.59 -10.87 4.26
N ASN A 30 5.71 -9.92 3.95
CA ASN A 30 4.29 -10.20 3.67
C ASN A 30 3.96 -10.24 2.17
N ASN A 31 4.98 -10.29 1.29
CA ASN A 31 4.76 -10.51 -0.13
C ASN A 31 4.01 -11.83 -0.35
N ALA A 32 3.04 -11.83 -1.27
CA ALA A 32 2.21 -12.97 -1.62
C ALA A 32 1.47 -13.63 -0.44
N THR A 33 1.32 -12.95 0.69
CA THR A 33 0.53 -13.46 1.82
C THR A 33 -0.95 -13.45 1.46
N PRO A 34 -1.65 -14.61 1.47
CA PRO A 34 -3.07 -14.69 1.16
C PRO A 34 -3.89 -13.75 2.03
N ASN A 35 -4.96 -13.19 1.47
CA ASN A 35 -5.86 -12.25 2.13
C ASN A 35 -5.21 -10.95 2.63
N LYS A 36 -3.93 -10.67 2.33
CA LYS A 36 -3.27 -9.41 2.78
C LYS A 36 -2.51 -8.67 1.70
N CYS A 37 -1.87 -9.38 0.78
CA CYS A 37 -1.01 -8.79 -0.22
C CYS A 37 -1.76 -8.51 -1.52
N ALA A 38 -1.59 -7.30 -2.06
CA ALA A 38 -2.19 -6.87 -3.34
C ALA A 38 -1.85 -7.78 -4.53
N PHE A 39 -0.73 -8.51 -4.48
CA PHE A 39 -0.34 -9.41 -5.57
C PHE A 39 -1.17 -10.69 -5.66
N VAL A 40 -1.87 -11.07 -4.57
CA VAL A 40 -2.60 -12.34 -4.49
C VAL A 40 -4.04 -12.19 -4.01
N ARG A 41 -4.46 -10.99 -3.63
CA ARG A 41 -5.86 -10.70 -3.31
C ARG A 41 -6.63 -10.37 -4.57
N ASP A 42 -7.85 -10.89 -4.66
CA ASP A 42 -8.74 -10.67 -5.82
C ASP A 42 -9.09 -9.19 -6.04
N ASP A 43 -9.11 -8.39 -4.97
CA ASP A 43 -9.37 -6.94 -5.04
C ASP A 43 -8.11 -6.08 -5.29
N GLY A 44 -6.93 -6.71 -5.36
CA GLY A 44 -5.67 -6.02 -5.57
C GLY A 44 -5.27 -5.07 -4.45
N LEU A 45 -5.87 -5.16 -3.25
CA LEU A 45 -5.56 -4.29 -2.11
C LEU A 45 -4.40 -4.85 -1.28
N CYS A 46 -3.55 -3.99 -0.75
CA CYS A 46 -2.56 -4.35 0.25
C CYS A 46 -3.02 -3.86 1.62
N LEU A 47 -3.26 -4.77 2.56
CA LEU A 47 -3.64 -4.49 3.95
C LEU A 47 -2.43 -4.36 4.90
N ILE A 48 -1.22 -4.41 4.35
CA ILE A 48 0.02 -4.23 5.10
C ILE A 48 0.91 -3.24 4.35
N PRO A 49 0.48 -1.97 4.25
CA PRO A 49 1.32 -0.95 3.64
C PRO A 49 2.65 -0.81 4.41
N PRO A 50 3.70 -0.27 3.77
CA PRO A 50 5.00 -0.10 4.43
C PRO A 50 4.86 0.84 5.63
N GLN A 51 5.76 0.72 6.62
CA GLN A 51 5.76 1.60 7.80
C GLN A 51 5.84 3.09 7.44
N SER A 52 6.52 3.42 6.33
CA SER A 52 6.61 4.79 5.82
C SER A 52 5.29 5.33 5.25
N TRP A 53 4.26 4.48 5.08
CA TRP A 53 3.03 4.83 4.38
C TRP A 53 2.28 5.97 5.05
N LYS A 54 2.14 5.96 6.39
CA LYS A 54 1.46 7.04 7.11
C LYS A 54 2.00 8.42 6.75
N ARG A 55 3.33 8.57 6.70
CA ARG A 55 3.98 9.82 6.29
C ARG A 55 3.68 10.15 4.82
N ILE A 56 3.82 9.16 3.93
CA ILE A 56 3.64 9.37 2.49
C ILE A 56 2.18 9.69 2.15
N PHE A 57 1.22 9.05 2.82
CA PHE A 57 -0.20 9.32 2.67
C PHE A 57 -0.52 10.77 2.99
N GLN A 58 0.03 11.32 4.08
CA GLN A 58 -0.09 12.74 4.43
C GLN A 58 0.60 13.65 3.41
N GLU A 59 1.82 13.32 2.96
CA GLU A 59 2.54 14.06 1.91
C GLU A 59 1.74 14.12 0.59
N LEU A 60 0.90 13.11 0.33
CA LEU A 60 0.03 13.03 -0.84
C LEU A 60 -1.36 13.66 -0.62
N GLY A 61 -1.61 14.32 0.53
CA GLY A 61 -2.85 15.03 0.83
C GLY A 61 -3.95 14.18 1.47
N GLY A 62 -3.63 12.97 1.93
CA GLY A 62 -4.56 12.13 2.68
C GLY A 62 -4.88 12.72 4.06
N ARG A 63 -6.16 12.65 4.46
CA ARG A 63 -6.63 13.15 5.76
C ARG A 63 -6.58 12.04 6.82
N LEU A 64 -6.22 12.43 8.04
CA LEU A 64 -6.23 11.55 9.21
C LEU A 64 -7.55 11.80 9.93
N ASP A 65 -8.63 11.21 9.41
CA ASP A 65 -9.92 11.27 10.08
C ASP A 65 -10.00 10.20 11.18
#